data_AF-A0A376UCI7-F1
#
_entry.id   AF-A0A376UCI7-F1
#
_cell.length_a   1.000
_cell.length_b   1.000
_cell.length_c   1.000
_cell.angle_alpha   90.00
_cell.angle_beta   90.00
_cell.angle_gamma   90.00
#
_symmetry.space_group_name_H-M   'P 1'
#
loop_
_entity.id
_entity.type
_entity.pdbx_description
1 polymer ?
#
loop_
_entity_poly.entity_id
_entity_poly.type
_entity_poly.pdbx_seq_one_letter_code
_entity_poly.pdbx_strand_id
1 'polypeptide(L)'
;MEMTSFSELVFNPVSQVKFVHTVMAGYVTGAMFIMAISAWYLLRGRERDVALRSFAIGSVFGTLAIIGTLQLGDSLRMKSRKYNR
;
A
#
# COMPACT_ATOMS: atom_id res chain seq x y z
N MET A 1 14.51 19.68 25.05
CA MET A 1 13.18 19.75 24.42
C MET A 1 12.43 18.52 24.89
N GLU A 2 11.57 18.68 25.88
CA GLU A 2 10.74 17.58 26.39
C GLU A 2 9.43 17.49 25.60
N MET A 3 8.77 16.34 25.63
CA MET A 3 7.48 16.17 24.97
C MET A 3 6.42 17.05 25.65
N THR A 4 5.87 18.01 24.91
CA THR A 4 4.86 18.96 25.43
C THR A 4 3.44 18.41 25.33
N SER A 5 3.12 17.65 24.28
CA SER A 5 1.85 16.94 24.17
C SER A 5 1.99 15.67 23.33
N PHE A 6 1.41 14.56 23.81
CA PHE A 6 1.40 13.29 23.07
C PHE A 6 0.35 13.28 21.96
N SER A 7 -0.78 13.95 22.17
CA SER A 7 -1.87 14.03 21.20
C SER A 7 -1.46 14.75 19.91
N GLU A 8 -0.72 15.86 19.97
CA GLU A 8 -0.23 16.54 18.77
C GLU A 8 0.78 15.70 18.00
N LEU A 9 1.55 14.85 18.67
CA LEU A 9 2.48 13.94 18.01
C LEU A 9 1.73 12.89 17.18
N VAL A 10 0.71 12.25 17.76
CA VAL A 10 -0.08 11.19 17.11
C VAL A 10 -0.88 11.75 15.92
N PHE A 11 -1.52 12.91 16.10
CA PHE A 11 -2.35 13.53 15.07
C PHE A 11 -1.56 14.47 14.14
N ASN A 12 -0.22 14.37 14.13
CA ASN A 12 0.61 15.14 13.22
C ASN A 12 0.27 14.76 11.75
N PRO A 13 -0.13 15.74 10.91
CA PRO A 13 -0.53 15.47 9.54
C PRO A 13 0.58 14.86 8.68
N VAL A 14 1.87 15.10 8.97
CA VAL A 14 2.97 14.46 8.24
C VAL A 14 3.05 12.97 8.56
N SER A 15 2.90 12.62 9.84
CA SER A 15 2.90 11.22 10.31
C SER A 15 1.73 10.43 9.74
N GLN A 16 0.55 11.06 9.64
CA GLN A 16 -0.64 10.44 9.08
C GLN A 16 -0.47 10.06 7.60
N VAL A 17 0.06 10.96 6.75
CA VAL A 17 0.30 10.61 5.34
C VAL A 17 1.36 9.51 5.20
N LYS A 18 2.43 9.55 6.02
CA LYS A 18 3.45 8.47 6.07
C LYS A 18 2.82 7.12 6.43
N PHE A 19 1.98 7.10 7.46
CA PHE A 19 1.30 5.89 7.91
C PHE A 19 0.44 5.28 6.79
N VAL A 20 -0.48 6.08 6.21
CA VAL A 20 -1.38 5.57 5.16
C VAL A 20 -0.60 5.10 3.94
N HIS A 21 0.44 5.82 3.51
CA HIS A 21 1.27 5.39 2.38
C HIS A 21 1.95 4.04 2.62
N THR A 22 2.47 3.82 3.84
CA THR A 22 3.15 2.56 4.18
C THR A 22 2.16 1.39 4.23
N VAL A 23 0.97 1.61 4.79
CA VAL A 23 -0.10 0.59 4.81
C VAL A 23 -0.55 0.24 3.40
N MET A 24 -0.77 1.24 2.54
CA MET A 24 -1.14 0.99 1.14
C MET A 24 -0.04 0.23 0.38
N ALA A 25 1.25 0.53 0.64
CA ALA A 25 2.37 -0.23 0.06
C ALA A 25 2.39 -1.69 0.53
N GLY A 26 1.99 -1.95 1.78
CA GLY A 26 1.78 -3.31 2.29
C GLY A 26 0.67 -4.05 1.52
N TYR A 27 -0.43 -3.38 1.20
CA TYR A 27 -1.51 -3.95 0.38
C TYR A 27 -1.06 -4.29 -1.04
N VAL A 28 -0.27 -3.43 -1.67
CA VAL A 28 0.35 -3.73 -2.98
C VAL A 28 1.22 -4.98 -2.88
N THR A 29 2.04 -5.09 -1.84
CA THR A 29 2.94 -6.24 -1.64
C THR A 29 2.16 -7.55 -1.47
N GLY A 30 1.08 -7.54 -0.68
CA GLY A 30 0.20 -8.69 -0.50
C GLY A 30 -0.52 -9.09 -1.79
N ALA A 31 -1.02 -8.11 -2.55
CA ALA A 31 -1.66 -8.36 -3.85
C ALA A 31 -0.69 -9.02 -4.84
N MET A 32 0.55 -8.51 -4.93
CA MET A 32 1.59 -9.07 -5.79
C MET A 32 1.95 -10.50 -5.40
N PHE A 33 2.00 -10.81 -4.10
CA PHE A 33 2.26 -12.16 -3.61
C PHE A 33 1.17 -13.16 -4.04
N ILE A 34 -0.10 -12.81 -3.85
CA ILE A 34 -1.24 -13.65 -4.27
C ILE A 34 -1.23 -13.86 -5.79
N MET A 35 -0.99 -12.78 -6.55
CA MET A 35 -0.90 -12.86 -8.01
C MET A 35 0.26 -13.73 -8.48
N ALA A 36 1.44 -13.63 -7.84
CA ALA A 36 2.61 -14.44 -8.20
C ALA A 36 2.36 -15.94 -7.99
N ILE A 37 1.77 -16.34 -6.85
CA ILE A 37 1.42 -17.74 -6.59
C ILE A 37 0.34 -18.22 -7.57
N SER A 38 -0.68 -17.39 -7.82
CA SER A 38 -1.74 -17.73 -8.76
C SER A 38 -1.21 -17.92 -10.19
N ALA A 39 -0.32 -17.03 -10.64
CA ALA A 39 0.37 -17.17 -11.93
C ALA A 39 1.19 -18.46 -12.01
N TRP A 40 1.86 -18.84 -10.93
CA TRP A 40 2.61 -20.09 -10.86
C TRP A 40 1.71 -21.33 -10.97
N TYR A 41 0.55 -21.35 -10.29
CA TYR A 41 -0.42 -22.44 -10.42
C TYR A 41 -0.99 -22.54 -11.84
N LEU A 42 -1.30 -21.40 -12.48
CA LEU A 42 -1.79 -21.35 -13.86
C LEU A 42 -0.74 -21.90 -14.85
N LEU A 43 0.53 -21.53 -14.69
CA LEU A 43 1.64 -22.05 -15.50
C LEU A 43 1.82 -23.56 -15.34
N ARG A 44 1.59 -24.11 -14.15
CA ARG A 44 1.67 -25.55 -13.86
C ARG A 44 0.39 -26.31 -14.22
N GLY A 45 -0.67 -25.62 -14.65
CA GLY A 45 -1.96 -26.23 -14.94
C GLY A 45 -2.67 -26.83 -13.73
N ARG A 46 -2.34 -26.38 -12.51
CA ARG A 46 -2.90 -26.88 -11.24
C ARG A 46 -3.95 -25.91 -10.71
N GLU A 47 -5.01 -26.42 -10.09
CA GLU A 47 -6.03 -25.63 -9.36
C GLU A 47 -6.52 -24.37 -10.11
N ARG A 48 -6.82 -24.51 -11.41
CA ARG A 48 -7.11 -23.36 -12.31
C ARG A 48 -8.24 -22.47 -11.83
N ASP A 49 -9.31 -23.06 -11.29
CA ASP A 49 -10.47 -22.29 -10.82
C ASP A 49 -10.12 -21.36 -9.66
N VAL A 50 -9.34 -21.86 -8.69
CA VAL A 50 -8.88 -21.07 -7.56
C VAL A 50 -7.87 -20.03 -8.02
N ALA A 51 -6.93 -20.43 -8.89
CA ALA A 51 -5.87 -19.55 -9.37
C ALA A 51 -6.41 -18.39 -10.22
N LEU A 52 -7.37 -18.62 -11.12
CA LEU A 52 -8.00 -17.55 -11.91
C LEU A 52 -8.77 -16.56 -11.04
N ARG A 53 -9.59 -17.05 -10.10
CA ARG A 53 -10.36 -16.18 -9.19
C ARG A 53 -9.46 -15.36 -8.28
N SER A 54 -8.42 -15.98 -7.73
CA SER A 54 -7.45 -15.32 -6.86
C SER A 54 -6.62 -14.28 -7.63
N PHE A 55 -6.21 -14.60 -8.87
CA PHE A 55 -5.50 -13.66 -9.73
C PHE A 55 -6.36 -12.45 -10.10
N ALA A 56 -7.63 -12.67 -10.44
CA ALA A 56 -8.56 -11.59 -10.76
C ALA A 56 -8.74 -10.62 -9.59
N ILE A 57 -9.02 -11.14 -8.39
CA ILE A 57 -9.18 -10.30 -7.18
C ILE A 57 -7.86 -9.59 -6.84
N GLY A 58 -6.74 -10.31 -6.89
CA GLY A 58 -5.41 -9.75 -6.64
C GLY A 58 -5.07 -8.61 -7.61
N SER A 59 -5.43 -8.74 -8.89
CA SER A 59 -5.17 -7.71 -9.90
C SER A 59 -5.98 -6.44 -9.64
N VAL A 60 -7.28 -6.55 -9.37
CA VAL A 60 -8.14 -5.38 -9.11
C VAL A 60 -7.72 -4.66 -7.84
N PHE A 61 -7.54 -5.42 -6.74
CA PHE A 61 -7.13 -4.84 -5.46
C PHE A 61 -5.72 -4.24 -5.54
N GLY A 62 -4.78 -4.95 -6.17
CA GLY A 62 -3.42 -4.49 -6.38
C GLY A 62 -3.36 -3.19 -7.19
N THR A 63 -4.10 -3.09 -8.29
CA THR A 63 -4.16 -1.87 -9.10
C THR A 63 -4.73 -0.68 -8.31
N LEU A 64 -5.81 -0.88 -7.56
CA LEU A 64 -6.38 0.18 -6.72
C LEU A 64 -5.39 0.62 -5.62
N ALA A 65 -4.70 -0.32 -4.98
CA ALA A 65 -3.68 -0.02 -3.98
C ALA A 65 -2.46 0.72 -4.57
N ILE A 66 -2.05 0.39 -5.80
CA ILE A 66 -0.98 1.10 -6.52
C ILE A 66 -1.40 2.55 -6.81
N ILE A 67 -2.61 2.77 -7.31
CA ILE A 67 -3.11 4.13 -7.57
C ILE A 67 -3.14 4.94 -6.27
N GLY A 68 -3.61 4.33 -5.17
CA GLY A 68 -3.62 4.96 -3.85
C GLY A 68 -2.22 5.31 -3.33
N THR A 69 -1.25 4.39 -3.43
CA THR A 69 0.13 4.64 -2.99
C THR A 69 0.80 5.76 -3.78
N LEU A 70 0.56 5.86 -5.09
CA LEU A 70 1.11 6.92 -5.95
C LEU A 70 0.61 8.31 -5.52
N GLN A 71 -0.71 8.49 -5.39
CA GLN A 71 -1.30 9.77 -5.00
C GLN A 71 -0.84 10.21 -3.60
N LEU A 72 -0.81 9.26 -2.66
CA LEU A 72 -0.33 9.52 -1.30
C LEU A 72 1.17 9.84 -1.28
N GLY A 73 1.97 9.19 -2.12
CA GLY A 73 3.40 9.46 -2.25
C GLY A 73 3.71 10.88 -2.70
N ASP A 74 2.94 11.41 -3.66
CA ASP A 74 3.08 12.81 -4.09
C ASP A 74 2.67 13.79 -2.98
N SER A 75 1.58 13.52 -2.28
CA SER A 75 1.15 14.34 -1.14
C SER A 75 2.17 14.33 0.01
N LEU A 76 2.82 13.18 0.25
CA LEU A 76 3.91 13.01 1.21
C LEU A 76 5.10 13.88 0.89
N ARG A 77 5.53 13.87 -0.38
CA ARG A 77 6.67 14.66 -0.82
C ARG A 77 6.41 16.15 -0.64
N MET A 78 5.19 16.62 -0.95
CA MET A 78 4.80 18.02 -0.74
C MET A 78 4.77 18.40 0.74
N LYS A 79 4.14 17.58 1.61
CA LYS A 79 4.05 17.87 3.05
C LYS A 79 5.42 17.84 3.72
N SER A 80 6.28 16.89 3.35
CA SER A 80 7.65 16.78 3.85
C SER A 80 8.49 18.00 3.47
N ARG A 81 8.39 18.49 2.22
CA ARG A 81 9.08 19.71 1.77
C ARG A 81 8.65 20.97 2.51
N LYS A 82 7.37 21.09 2.86
CA LYS A 82 6.83 22.27 3.56
C LYS A 82 7.19 22.29 5.05
N TYR A 83 7.38 21.12 5.67
CA TYR A 83 7.66 20.97 7.10
C TYR A 83 9.16 20.94 7.43
N ASN A 84 10.01 20.56 6.48
CA ASN A 84 11.46 20.48 6.63
C ASN A 84 12.21 21.70 6.03
N ARG A 85 11.48 22.80 5.81
CA ARG A 85 11.98 24.14 5.49
C ARG A 85 11.55 25.06 6.61
#